data_AF-A0A352Q0E0-F1
#
_entry.id   AF-A0A352Q0E0-F1
#
_cell.length_a   1.000
_cell.length_b   1.000
_cell.length_c   1.000
_cell.angle_alpha   90.00
_cell.angle_beta   90.00
_cell.angle_gamma   90.00
#
_symmetry.space_group_name_H-M   'P 1'
#
loop_
_entity.id
_entity.type
_entity.pdbx_description
1 polymer ?
#
loop_
_entity_poly.entity_id
_entity_poly.type
_entity_poly.pdbx_seq_one_letter_code
_entity_poly.pdbx_strand_id
1 'polypeptide(L)'
;MPTGFGYLAVLEGFQTYPAEIVVALAAVIGLLVGSFLNVVIYRLPLQMQNAWRSDALDFLGHSPEPAETVNLWTPASRCPSCKSPIKPWQNIPVFSYLLLRGRCPHCGEPISIQYPIVELLSGVICAGVIYYFGLNAAALLIIVFSWILIALTGIDLEHQLLPDSLTIPLMWLGLLVNISGVFTDLTSAVIGAAAGYLALWSIYWLFKLVTGKEGMGHGDFKLLAALGAWVGWQQLPLIIVMSSLVGAILGTVILLAQRKGRGNPIAFGPYLAIAGWIALLAGDRISAAYLNTF
;
A
#
# COMPACT_ATOMS: atom_id res chain seq x y z
N MET A 1 -31.24 -9.93 -8.70
CA MET A 1 -31.58 -8.91 -9.72
C MET A 1 -30.78 -7.65 -9.40
N PRO A 2 -29.79 -7.23 -10.20
CA PRO A 2 -28.85 -8.02 -11.02
C PRO A 2 -27.70 -8.54 -10.11
N THR A 3 -27.70 -9.79 -9.65
CA THR A 3 -26.83 -10.86 -10.18
C THR A 3 -25.44 -10.40 -10.64
N GLY A 4 -24.45 -10.53 -9.74
CA GLY A 4 -23.10 -11.01 -10.03
C GLY A 4 -22.27 -10.23 -11.06
N PHE A 5 -21.30 -9.47 -10.56
CA PHE A 5 -20.09 -9.08 -11.27
C PHE A 5 -20.29 -8.57 -12.71
N GLY A 6 -20.50 -7.27 -12.82
CA GLY A 6 -20.29 -6.52 -14.06
C GLY A 6 -18.81 -6.45 -14.49
N TYR A 7 -18.02 -7.53 -14.34
CA TYR A 7 -16.76 -7.66 -15.06
C TYR A 7 -17.00 -7.91 -16.56
N LEU A 8 -18.23 -8.32 -16.93
CA LEU A 8 -18.60 -8.85 -18.24
C LEU A 8 -18.42 -7.89 -19.44
N ALA A 9 -18.30 -6.58 -19.22
CA ALA A 9 -18.22 -5.61 -20.33
C ALA A 9 -16.78 -5.20 -20.74
N VAL A 10 -15.74 -5.67 -20.04
CA VAL A 10 -14.33 -5.46 -20.42
C VAL A 10 -13.65 -6.79 -20.81
N LEU A 11 -14.44 -7.82 -21.14
CA LEU A 11 -14.03 -9.23 -21.26
C LEU A 11 -13.59 -9.72 -22.63
N GLU A 12 -13.05 -8.88 -23.50
CA GLU A 12 -12.43 -9.38 -24.72
C GLU A 12 -10.99 -8.91 -24.84
N GLY A 13 -10.09 -9.70 -24.26
CA GLY A 13 -8.66 -9.52 -24.46
C GLY A 13 -7.86 -10.66 -23.83
N PHE A 14 -7.18 -11.43 -24.69
CA PHE A 14 -6.06 -12.31 -24.35
C PHE A 14 -6.34 -13.72 -23.78
N GLN A 15 -7.37 -14.43 -24.26
CA GLN A 15 -7.46 -15.91 -24.13
C GLN A 15 -6.63 -16.69 -25.17
N THR A 16 -5.58 -16.09 -25.74
CA THR A 16 -4.79 -16.73 -26.81
C THR A 16 -3.62 -17.55 -26.30
N TYR A 17 -3.29 -17.49 -25.00
CA TYR A 17 -2.12 -18.11 -24.40
C TYR A 17 -2.51 -19.10 -23.29
N PRO A 18 -1.72 -20.17 -23.05
CA PRO A 18 -1.95 -21.09 -21.95
C PRO A 18 -1.91 -20.35 -20.60
N ALA A 19 -2.93 -20.58 -19.78
CA ALA A 19 -3.18 -19.82 -18.55
C ALA A 19 -2.00 -19.92 -17.57
N GLU A 20 -1.32 -21.06 -17.52
CA GLU A 20 -0.17 -21.29 -16.64
C GLU A 20 0.99 -20.36 -16.98
N ILE A 21 1.25 -20.13 -18.28
CA ILE A 21 2.31 -19.24 -18.74
C ILE A 21 1.98 -17.79 -18.38
N VAL A 22 0.73 -17.37 -18.58
CA VAL A 22 0.30 -16.00 -18.25
C VAL A 22 0.42 -15.73 -16.75
N VAL A 23 -0.02 -16.66 -15.91
CA VAL A 23 0.10 -16.56 -14.44
C VAL A 23 1.58 -16.56 -14.01
N ALA A 24 2.41 -17.41 -14.59
CA ALA A 24 3.85 -17.44 -14.30
C ALA A 24 4.54 -16.14 -14.68
N LEU A 25 4.24 -15.59 -15.86
CA LEU A 25 4.74 -14.28 -16.29
C LEU A 25 4.27 -13.15 -15.37
N ALA A 26 3.00 -13.17 -14.96
CA ALA A 26 2.46 -12.21 -14.00
C ALA A 26 3.20 -12.30 -12.64
N ALA A 27 3.50 -13.51 -12.17
CA ALA A 27 4.29 -13.71 -10.96
C ALA A 27 5.70 -13.10 -11.08
N VAL A 28 6.39 -13.34 -12.20
CA VAL A 28 7.72 -12.78 -12.48
C VAL A 28 7.67 -11.25 -12.54
N ILE A 29 6.69 -10.67 -13.23
CA ILE A 29 6.50 -9.22 -13.28
C ILE A 29 6.25 -8.67 -11.86
N GLY A 30 5.39 -9.32 -11.08
CA GLY A 30 5.10 -8.93 -9.70
C GLY A 30 6.34 -8.99 -8.81
N LEU A 31 7.20 -10.00 -8.96
CA LEU A 31 8.48 -10.09 -8.26
C LEU A 31 9.42 -8.93 -8.62
N LEU A 32 9.55 -8.61 -9.91
CA LEU A 32 10.38 -7.51 -10.41
C LEU A 32 9.89 -6.15 -9.92
N VAL A 33 8.57 -5.91 -10.01
CA VAL A 33 7.96 -4.68 -9.49
C VAL A 33 8.09 -4.62 -7.98
N GLY A 34 7.90 -5.73 -7.25
CA GLY A 34 8.12 -5.78 -5.80
C GLY A 34 9.54 -5.40 -5.39
N SER A 35 10.55 -5.76 -6.18
CA SER A 35 11.93 -5.32 -5.96
C SER A 35 12.07 -3.80 -6.12
N PHE A 36 11.39 -3.21 -7.10
CA PHE A 36 11.27 -1.76 -7.24
C PHE A 36 10.46 -1.11 -6.11
N LEU A 37 9.41 -1.76 -5.60
CA LEU A 37 8.65 -1.24 -4.45
C LEU A 37 9.53 -1.10 -3.20
N ASN A 38 10.50 -2.00 -2.98
CA ASN A 38 11.50 -1.81 -1.91
C ASN A 38 12.32 -0.52 -2.09
N VAL A 39 12.63 -0.14 -3.35
CA VAL A 39 13.30 1.13 -3.66
C VAL A 39 12.39 2.30 -3.30
N VAL A 40 11.10 2.23 -3.64
CA VAL A 40 10.10 3.26 -3.29
C VAL A 40 9.96 3.39 -1.78
N ILE A 41 9.79 2.26 -1.07
CA ILE A 41 9.60 2.24 0.39
C ILE A 41 10.79 2.89 1.10
N TYR A 42 12.01 2.60 0.66
CA TYR A 42 13.21 3.16 1.28
C TYR A 42 13.50 4.61 0.87
N ARG A 43 13.42 4.93 -0.43
CA ARG A 43 13.93 6.20 -0.96
C ARG A 43 12.93 7.33 -0.90
N LEU A 44 11.64 7.07 -1.07
CA LEU A 44 10.64 8.13 -1.09
C LEU A 44 10.57 8.90 0.25
N PRO A 45 10.55 8.24 1.42
CA PRO A 45 10.58 8.94 2.70
C PRO A 45 11.88 9.71 2.92
N LEU A 46 13.01 9.15 2.49
CA LEU A 46 14.32 9.82 2.56
C LEU A 46 14.35 11.10 1.72
N GLN A 47 13.78 11.07 0.51
CA GLN A 47 13.63 12.26 -0.33
C GLN A 47 12.80 13.35 0.36
N MET A 48 11.67 12.96 0.95
CA MET A 48 10.79 13.89 1.66
C MET A 48 11.48 14.51 2.87
N GLN A 49 12.22 13.71 3.66
CA GLN A 49 12.98 14.21 4.80
C GLN A 49 14.09 15.18 4.38
N ASN A 50 14.81 14.88 3.30
CA ASN A 50 15.83 15.78 2.76
C ASN A 50 15.22 17.11 2.29
N ALA A 51 14.07 17.06 1.61
CA ALA A 51 13.35 18.25 1.18
C ALA A 51 12.89 19.10 2.38
N TRP A 52 12.21 18.49 3.36
CA TRP A 52 11.76 19.20 4.56
C TRP A 52 12.90 19.81 5.36
N ARG A 53 14.04 19.12 5.44
CA ARG A 53 15.24 19.67 6.09
C ARG A 53 15.78 20.87 5.33
N SER A 54 15.83 20.81 4.00
CA SER A 54 16.25 21.94 3.16
C SER A 54 15.33 23.14 3.35
N ASP A 55 14.01 22.94 3.31
CA ASP A 55 13.02 24.00 3.49
C ASP A 55 13.12 24.64 4.89
N ALA A 56 13.37 23.84 5.93
CA ALA A 56 13.56 24.33 7.29
C ALA A 56 14.85 25.15 7.43
N LEU A 57 15.96 24.72 6.81
CA LEU A 57 17.21 25.48 6.82
C LEU A 57 17.06 26.82 6.10
N ASP A 58 16.42 26.83 4.93
CA ASP A 58 16.13 28.05 4.16
C ASP A 58 15.26 29.01 4.98
N PHE A 59 14.20 28.51 5.61
CA PHE A 59 13.31 29.32 6.46
C PHE A 59 14.04 29.93 7.67
N LEU A 60 15.01 29.22 8.25
CA LEU A 60 15.83 29.71 9.37
C LEU A 60 17.01 30.61 8.93
N GLY A 61 17.20 30.82 7.62
CA GLY A 61 18.30 31.61 7.07
C GLY A 61 19.66 30.90 7.16
N HIS A 62 19.67 29.57 7.29
CA HIS A 62 20.88 28.77 7.26
C HIS A 62 21.22 28.34 5.83
N SER A 63 22.52 28.25 5.52
CA SER A 63 22.97 27.72 4.24
C SER A 63 22.61 26.23 4.10
N PRO A 64 22.24 25.76 2.91
CA PRO A 64 21.90 24.36 2.69
C PRO A 64 23.10 23.47 3.01
N GLU A 65 22.87 22.47 3.88
CA GLU A 65 23.85 21.41 4.12
C GLU A 65 23.95 20.49 2.88
N PRO A 66 25.15 19.98 2.56
CA PRO A 66 25.31 19.01 1.48
C PRO A 66 24.63 17.68 1.87
N ALA A 67 23.39 17.49 1.44
CA ALA A 67 22.67 16.23 1.53
C ALA A 67 22.92 15.36 0.29
N GLU A 68 22.94 14.03 0.48
CA GLU A 68 23.02 13.10 -0.64
C GLU A 68 21.75 13.21 -1.50
N THR A 69 21.92 13.54 -2.78
CA THR A 69 20.81 13.65 -3.75
C THR A 69 20.35 12.25 -4.16
N VAL A 70 19.35 11.74 -3.44
CA VAL A 70 18.71 10.46 -3.74
C VAL A 70 17.43 10.71 -4.54
N ASN A 71 17.22 9.92 -5.58
CA ASN A 71 15.91 9.77 -6.21
C ASN A 71 15.59 8.29 -6.48
N LEU A 72 14.43 8.02 -7.07
CA LEU A 72 13.97 6.65 -7.31
C LEU A 72 14.86 5.89 -8.32
N TRP A 73 15.60 6.59 -9.17
CA TRP A 73 16.43 6.02 -10.24
C TRP A 73 17.92 6.00 -9.89
N THR A 74 18.39 7.06 -9.23
CA THR A 74 19.79 7.32 -8.92
C THR A 74 19.93 7.60 -7.43
N PRO A 75 21.03 7.15 -6.81
CA PRO A 75 22.09 6.32 -7.39
C PRO A 75 21.69 4.84 -7.54
N ALA A 76 22.55 4.02 -8.14
CA ALA A 76 22.32 2.58 -8.23
C ALA A 76 22.22 1.94 -6.84
N SER A 77 21.53 0.79 -6.75
CA SER A 77 21.39 0.03 -5.52
C SER A 77 22.76 -0.32 -4.93
N ARG A 78 22.92 -0.15 -3.61
CA ARG A 78 24.17 -0.36 -2.88
C ARG A 78 23.88 -0.86 -1.47
N CYS A 79 24.86 -1.49 -0.85
CA CYS A 79 24.75 -1.88 0.55
C CYS A 79 24.64 -0.62 1.45
N PRO A 80 23.69 -0.55 2.40
CA PRO A 80 23.56 0.60 3.28
C PRO A 80 24.75 0.80 4.22
N SER A 81 25.40 -0.31 4.63
CA SER A 81 26.55 -0.33 5.54
C SER A 81 27.87 0.00 4.82
N CYS A 82 28.32 -0.85 3.88
CA CYS A 82 29.62 -0.65 3.22
C CYS A 82 29.59 0.17 1.92
N LYS A 83 28.40 0.60 1.46
CA LYS A 83 28.19 1.37 0.21
C LYS A 83 28.66 0.69 -1.07
N SER A 84 29.08 -0.58 -1.04
CA SER A 84 29.44 -1.33 -2.24
C SER A 84 28.26 -1.41 -3.21
N PRO A 85 28.47 -1.22 -4.53
CA PRO A 85 27.40 -1.33 -5.51
C PRO A 85 26.85 -2.76 -5.57
N ILE A 86 25.53 -2.89 -5.70
CA ILE A 86 24.84 -4.17 -5.87
C ILE A 86 24.83 -4.51 -7.36
N LYS A 87 25.37 -5.69 -7.71
CA LYS A 87 25.38 -6.18 -9.10
C LYS A 87 23.96 -6.57 -9.54
N PRO A 88 23.60 -6.48 -10.84
CA PRO A 88 22.24 -6.82 -11.29
C PRO A 88 21.76 -8.21 -10.86
N TRP A 89 22.63 -9.23 -10.89
CA TRP A 89 22.28 -10.59 -10.45
C TRP A 89 22.04 -10.70 -8.93
N GLN A 90 22.60 -9.78 -8.13
CA GLN A 90 22.34 -9.68 -6.69
C GLN A 90 21.00 -9.00 -6.40
N ASN A 91 20.35 -8.46 -7.43
CA ASN A 91 19.04 -7.82 -7.36
C ASN A 91 17.94 -8.66 -8.05
N ILE A 92 18.20 -9.95 -8.32
CA ILE A 92 17.16 -10.87 -8.82
C ILE A 92 16.22 -11.18 -7.64
N PRO A 93 14.92 -10.80 -7.73
CA PRO A 93 14.00 -10.85 -6.59
C PRO A 93 13.92 -12.24 -5.97
N VAL A 94 13.91 -12.32 -4.64
CA VAL A 94 13.87 -13.52 -3.78
C VAL A 94 15.07 -14.45 -3.94
N PHE A 95 15.44 -14.79 -5.17
CA PHE A 95 16.51 -15.72 -5.50
C PHE A 95 17.88 -15.22 -5.06
N SER A 96 18.20 -13.94 -5.29
CA SER A 96 19.48 -13.38 -4.86
C SER A 96 19.61 -13.40 -3.33
N TYR A 97 18.53 -13.13 -2.59
CA TYR A 97 18.50 -13.19 -1.14
C TYR A 97 18.83 -14.59 -0.63
N LEU A 98 18.24 -15.62 -1.22
CA LEU A 98 18.50 -17.02 -0.85
C LEU A 98 19.94 -17.44 -1.16
N LEU A 99 20.45 -17.10 -2.34
CA LEU A 99 21.83 -17.41 -2.74
C LEU A 99 22.87 -16.71 -1.86
N LEU A 100 22.63 -15.45 -1.50
CA LEU A 100 23.48 -14.65 -0.62
C LEU A 100 23.27 -14.99 0.87
N ARG A 101 22.35 -15.91 1.18
CA ARG A 101 21.95 -16.30 2.55
C ARG A 101 21.55 -15.09 3.40
N GLY A 102 20.89 -14.12 2.77
CA GLY A 102 20.44 -12.88 3.40
C GLY A 102 21.56 -11.99 3.92
N ARG A 103 22.77 -12.04 3.35
CA ARG A 103 23.91 -11.21 3.79
C ARG A 103 24.61 -10.51 2.63
N CYS A 104 25.16 -9.34 2.91
CA CYS A 104 26.00 -8.63 1.95
C CYS A 104 27.27 -9.46 1.63
N PRO A 105 27.60 -9.72 0.36
CA PRO A 105 28.77 -10.52 0.01
C PRO A 105 30.11 -9.82 0.29
N HIS A 106 30.11 -8.49 0.49
CA HIS A 106 31.33 -7.71 0.74
C HIS A 106 31.58 -7.49 2.25
N CYS A 107 30.55 -7.12 3.02
CA CYS A 107 30.72 -6.79 4.45
C CYS A 107 30.01 -7.76 5.41
N GLY A 108 29.23 -8.72 4.93
CA GLY A 108 28.54 -9.71 5.76
C GLY A 108 27.30 -9.19 6.51
N GLU A 109 26.98 -7.90 6.40
CA GLU A 109 25.80 -7.30 7.04
C GLU A 109 24.51 -8.03 6.62
N PRO A 110 23.61 -8.38 7.57
CA PRO A 110 22.32 -8.97 7.22
C PRO A 110 21.47 -8.03 6.36
N ILE A 111 20.87 -8.59 5.31
CA ILE A 111 19.89 -7.92 4.46
C ILE A 111 18.51 -8.09 5.11
N SER A 112 17.76 -7.00 5.23
CA SER A 112 16.42 -7.01 5.84
C SER A 112 15.50 -8.05 5.16
N ILE A 113 14.74 -8.78 5.97
CA ILE A 113 13.77 -9.78 5.49
C ILE A 113 12.59 -9.13 4.74
N GLN A 114 12.39 -7.83 4.92
CA GLN A 114 11.37 -7.08 4.19
C GLN A 114 11.55 -7.18 2.67
N TYR A 115 12.78 -7.17 2.17
CA TYR A 115 13.05 -7.23 0.73
C TYR A 115 12.39 -8.45 0.07
N PRO A 116 12.72 -9.70 0.48
CA PRO A 116 12.09 -10.88 -0.11
C PRO A 116 10.59 -10.99 0.24
N ILE A 117 10.12 -10.45 1.37
CA ILE A 117 8.69 -10.44 1.71
C ILE A 117 7.90 -9.57 0.72
N VAL A 118 8.32 -8.33 0.48
CA VAL A 118 7.65 -7.39 -0.44
C VAL A 118 7.69 -7.91 -1.87
N GLU A 119 8.82 -8.49 -2.29
CA GLU A 119 8.96 -9.14 -3.60
C GLU A 119 7.98 -10.29 -3.75
N LEU A 120 7.99 -11.24 -2.81
CA LEU A 120 7.12 -12.42 -2.86
C LEU A 120 5.64 -12.03 -2.78
N LEU A 121 5.27 -11.11 -1.89
CA LEU A 121 3.90 -10.63 -1.75
C LEU A 121 3.39 -10.01 -3.06
N SER A 122 4.21 -9.19 -3.71
CA SER A 122 3.89 -8.57 -5.00
C SER A 122 3.73 -9.62 -6.11
N GLY A 123 4.61 -10.61 -6.15
CA GLY A 123 4.53 -11.74 -7.09
C GLY A 123 3.27 -12.59 -6.88
N VAL A 124 2.98 -12.98 -5.64
CA VAL A 124 1.82 -13.80 -5.27
C VAL A 124 0.51 -13.07 -5.56
N ILE A 125 0.40 -11.79 -5.22
CA ILE A 125 -0.81 -11.00 -5.51
C ILE A 125 -1.01 -10.88 -7.02
N CYS A 126 0.05 -10.57 -7.78
CA CYS A 126 -0.05 -10.45 -9.23
C CYS A 126 -0.51 -11.77 -9.88
N ALA A 127 0.12 -12.88 -9.50
CA ALA A 127 -0.24 -14.21 -9.97
C ALA A 127 -1.68 -14.59 -9.57
N GLY A 128 -2.06 -14.35 -8.32
CA GLY A 128 -3.39 -14.64 -7.78
C GLY A 128 -4.48 -13.85 -8.50
N VAL A 129 -4.28 -12.55 -8.71
CA VAL A 129 -5.25 -11.70 -9.42
C VAL A 129 -5.44 -12.19 -10.86
N ILE A 130 -4.37 -12.48 -11.59
CA ILE A 130 -4.47 -13.01 -12.96
C ILE A 130 -5.09 -14.40 -12.98
N TYR A 131 -4.80 -15.25 -12.00
CA TYR A 131 -5.39 -16.59 -11.90
C TYR A 131 -6.90 -16.54 -11.67
N TYR A 132 -7.39 -15.67 -10.78
CA TYR A 132 -8.81 -15.60 -10.42
C TYR A 132 -9.66 -14.75 -11.39
N PHE A 133 -9.13 -13.62 -11.87
CA PHE A 133 -9.88 -12.68 -12.69
C PHE A 133 -9.54 -12.79 -14.18
N GLY A 134 -8.48 -13.52 -14.53
CA GLY A 134 -7.94 -13.54 -15.89
C GLY A 134 -7.16 -12.28 -16.24
N LEU A 135 -6.54 -12.27 -17.42
CA LEU A 135 -5.85 -11.10 -17.95
C LEU A 135 -6.87 -10.15 -18.60
N ASN A 136 -7.25 -9.09 -17.89
CA ASN A 136 -8.11 -8.02 -18.40
C ASN A 136 -7.76 -6.68 -17.73
N ALA A 137 -8.35 -5.58 -18.20
CA ALA A 137 -8.04 -4.25 -17.68
C ALA A 137 -8.36 -4.10 -16.18
N ALA A 138 -9.47 -4.66 -15.70
CA ALA A 138 -9.83 -4.60 -14.28
C ALA A 138 -8.81 -5.34 -13.40
N ALA A 139 -8.34 -6.51 -13.84
CA ALA A 139 -7.28 -7.26 -13.17
C ALA A 139 -5.97 -6.48 -13.10
N LEU A 140 -5.56 -5.81 -14.20
CA LEU A 140 -4.38 -4.96 -14.21
C LEU A 140 -4.52 -3.77 -13.24
N LEU A 141 -5.70 -3.16 -13.15
CA LEU A 141 -5.99 -2.07 -12.21
C LEU A 141 -5.93 -2.55 -10.74
N ILE A 142 -6.45 -3.74 -10.44
CA ILE A 142 -6.33 -4.36 -9.11
C ILE A 142 -4.85 -4.59 -8.77
N ILE A 143 -4.02 -5.01 -9.73
CA ILE A 143 -2.58 -5.22 -9.51
C ILE A 143 -1.88 -3.89 -9.17
N VAL A 144 -2.16 -2.82 -9.95
CA VAL A 144 -1.61 -1.48 -9.68
C VAL A 144 -2.06 -0.97 -8.30
N PHE A 145 -3.34 -1.10 -7.98
CA PHE A 145 -3.89 -0.78 -6.67
C PHE A 145 -3.15 -1.54 -5.55
N SER A 146 -2.92 -2.83 -5.74
CA SER A 146 -2.21 -3.69 -4.78
C SER A 146 -0.76 -3.23 -4.57
N TRP A 147 -0.02 -2.92 -5.63
CA TRP A 147 1.37 -2.45 -5.52
C TRP A 147 1.50 -1.14 -4.76
N ILE A 148 0.57 -0.20 -4.99
CA ILE A 148 0.55 1.07 -4.25
C ILE A 148 0.25 0.81 -2.77
N LEU A 149 -0.71 -0.06 -2.45
CA LEU A 149 -1.01 -0.44 -1.06
C LEU A 149 0.16 -1.15 -0.37
N ILE A 150 0.89 -2.01 -1.06
CA ILE A 150 2.10 -2.67 -0.53
C ILE A 150 3.17 -1.61 -0.20
N ALA A 151 3.42 -0.65 -1.12
CA ALA A 151 4.37 0.43 -0.87
C ALA A 151 3.94 1.31 0.31
N LEU A 152 2.67 1.72 0.37
CA LEU A 152 2.12 2.50 1.49
C LEU A 152 2.24 1.75 2.81
N THR A 153 1.95 0.45 2.82
CA THR A 153 2.08 -0.40 4.02
C THR A 153 3.53 -0.48 4.49
N GLY A 154 4.48 -0.68 3.58
CA GLY A 154 5.91 -0.70 3.93
C GLY A 154 6.40 0.63 4.50
N ILE A 155 6.02 1.75 3.86
CA ILE A 155 6.40 3.09 4.32
C ILE A 155 5.78 3.40 5.68
N ASP A 156 4.50 3.05 5.91
CA ASP A 156 3.84 3.34 7.19
C ASP A 156 4.40 2.50 8.34
N LEU A 157 4.77 1.24 8.10
CA LEU A 157 5.40 0.38 9.11
C LEU A 157 6.76 0.89 9.56
N GLU A 158 7.56 1.47 8.65
CA GLU A 158 8.90 1.99 8.97
C GLU A 158 8.89 3.43 9.47
N HIS A 159 8.08 4.28 8.86
CA HIS A 159 8.14 5.73 9.03
C HIS A 159 6.86 6.36 9.58
N GLN A 160 5.76 5.61 9.69
CA GLN A 160 4.46 6.11 10.16
C GLN A 160 3.95 7.30 9.33
N LEU A 161 4.19 7.24 8.01
CA LEU A 161 3.84 8.26 7.04
C LEU A 161 3.16 7.61 5.84
N LEU A 162 2.16 8.30 5.29
CA LEU A 162 1.50 7.93 4.04
C LEU A 162 1.70 9.06 3.03
N PRO A 163 2.67 8.94 2.10
CA PRO A 163 3.01 10.03 1.17
C PRO A 163 1.85 10.43 0.25
N ASP A 164 1.65 11.73 0.11
CA ASP A 164 0.66 12.31 -0.81
C ASP A 164 0.92 11.94 -2.28
N SER A 165 2.19 11.76 -2.64
CA SER A 165 2.62 11.29 -3.97
C SER A 165 2.17 9.87 -4.30
N LEU A 166 1.67 9.10 -3.33
CA LEU A 166 1.08 7.78 -3.52
C LEU A 166 -0.43 7.79 -3.27
N THR A 167 -0.88 8.39 -2.17
CA THR A 167 -2.30 8.37 -1.76
C THR A 167 -3.20 9.19 -2.69
N ILE A 168 -2.77 10.38 -3.13
CA ILE A 168 -3.57 11.24 -4.02
C ILE A 168 -3.69 10.64 -5.42
N PRO A 169 -2.61 10.17 -6.07
CA PRO A 169 -2.74 9.46 -7.35
C PRO A 169 -3.60 8.21 -7.26
N LEU A 170 -3.53 7.46 -6.15
CA LEU A 170 -4.40 6.30 -5.92
C LEU A 170 -5.89 6.71 -5.89
N MET A 171 -6.21 7.80 -5.19
CA MET A 171 -7.57 8.34 -5.15
C MET A 171 -8.05 8.77 -6.54
N TRP A 172 -7.23 9.55 -7.27
CA TRP A 172 -7.57 9.96 -8.63
C TRP A 172 -7.76 8.78 -9.58
N LEU A 173 -6.89 7.77 -9.50
CA LEU A 173 -7.01 6.56 -10.31
C LEU A 173 -8.34 5.84 -10.03
N GLY A 174 -8.75 5.75 -8.76
CA GLY A 174 -10.05 5.17 -8.38
C GLY A 174 -11.23 5.91 -9.00
N LEU A 175 -11.23 7.24 -8.92
CA LEU A 175 -12.27 8.07 -9.54
C LEU A 175 -12.30 7.91 -11.06
N LEU A 176 -11.14 7.95 -11.72
CA LEU A 176 -11.02 7.82 -13.17
C LEU A 176 -11.48 6.45 -13.67
N VAL A 177 -11.11 5.38 -12.97
CA VAL A 177 -11.52 4.01 -13.31
C VAL A 177 -13.03 3.83 -13.17
N ASN A 178 -13.64 4.48 -12.18
CA ASN A 178 -15.08 4.41 -11.94
C ASN A 178 -15.91 5.37 -12.82
N ILE A 179 -15.30 6.17 -13.71
CA ILE A 179 -16.03 6.86 -14.79
C ILE A 179 -16.76 5.84 -15.67
N SER A 180 -16.10 4.72 -15.99
CA SER A 180 -16.66 3.60 -16.73
C SER A 180 -17.42 2.58 -15.85
N GLY A 181 -17.59 2.85 -14.55
CA GLY A 181 -18.31 1.96 -13.65
C GLY A 181 -17.62 0.61 -13.41
N VAL A 182 -16.28 0.54 -13.45
CA VAL A 182 -15.53 -0.73 -13.39
C VAL A 182 -15.69 -1.44 -12.06
N PHE A 183 -15.62 -0.73 -10.93
CA PHE A 183 -15.77 -1.29 -9.59
C PHE A 183 -17.03 -0.79 -8.88
N THR A 184 -17.38 0.47 -9.08
CA THR A 184 -18.61 1.09 -8.57
C THR A 184 -19.05 2.23 -9.49
N ASP A 185 -20.26 2.76 -9.32
CA ASP A 185 -20.69 3.94 -10.06
C ASP A 185 -19.93 5.20 -9.60
N LEU A 186 -19.75 6.16 -10.52
CA LEU A 186 -18.98 7.37 -10.24
C LEU A 186 -19.53 8.18 -9.06
N THR A 187 -20.85 8.20 -8.87
CA THR A 187 -21.47 8.94 -7.77
C THR A 187 -21.08 8.30 -6.44
N SER A 188 -21.17 6.98 -6.35
CA SER A 188 -20.74 6.22 -5.17
C SER A 188 -19.25 6.37 -4.91
N ALA A 189 -18.40 6.41 -5.95
CA ALA A 189 -16.96 6.64 -5.82
C ALA A 189 -16.63 8.05 -5.29
N VAL A 190 -17.25 9.09 -5.83
CA VAL A 190 -17.05 10.49 -5.37
C VAL A 190 -17.52 10.66 -3.93
N ILE A 191 -18.71 10.14 -3.60
CA ILE A 191 -19.21 10.14 -2.23
C ILE A 191 -18.27 9.31 -1.34
N GLY A 192 -17.77 8.17 -1.82
CA GLY A 192 -16.81 7.34 -1.11
C GLY A 192 -15.51 8.07 -0.78
N ALA A 193 -14.97 8.83 -1.73
CA ALA A 193 -13.78 9.64 -1.50
C ALA A 193 -14.02 10.74 -0.45
N ALA A 194 -15.11 11.50 -0.61
CA ALA A 194 -15.46 12.58 0.31
C ALA A 194 -15.79 12.05 1.72
N ALA A 195 -16.65 11.03 1.81
CA ALA A 195 -17.05 10.41 3.07
C ALA A 195 -15.87 9.70 3.75
N GLY A 196 -14.99 9.04 3.00
CA GLY A 196 -13.79 8.40 3.53
C GLY A 196 -12.87 9.40 4.21
N TYR A 197 -12.61 10.55 3.58
CA TYR A 197 -11.83 11.63 4.19
C TYR A 197 -12.53 12.21 5.43
N LEU A 198 -13.80 12.61 5.27
CA LEU A 198 -14.55 13.31 6.31
C LEU A 198 -14.85 12.43 7.52
N ALA A 199 -15.00 11.12 7.36
CA ALA A 199 -15.29 10.20 8.45
C ALA A 199 -14.16 10.18 9.49
N LEU A 200 -12.93 9.87 9.07
CA LEU A 200 -11.79 9.86 10.00
C LEU A 200 -11.39 11.26 10.45
N TRP A 201 -11.52 12.27 9.58
CA TRP A 201 -11.30 13.67 9.96
C TRP A 201 -12.23 14.13 11.08
N SER A 202 -13.52 13.78 11.01
CA SER A 202 -14.51 14.13 12.04
C SER A 202 -14.21 13.41 13.35
N ILE A 203 -13.85 12.12 13.30
CA ILE A 203 -13.45 11.35 14.47
C ILE A 203 -12.20 11.95 15.13
N TYR A 204 -11.21 12.35 14.34
CA TYR A 204 -10.00 13.02 14.82
C TYR A 204 -10.32 14.32 15.56
N TRP A 205 -11.13 15.20 14.98
CA TRP A 205 -11.47 16.47 15.62
C TRP A 205 -12.29 16.28 16.89
N LEU A 206 -13.27 15.37 16.87
CA LEU A 206 -14.03 15.02 18.06
C LEU A 206 -13.10 14.52 19.17
N PHE A 207 -12.18 13.61 18.85
CA PHE A 207 -11.20 13.11 19.81
C PHE A 207 -10.28 14.21 20.33
N LYS A 208 -9.78 15.09 19.44
CA LYS A 208 -8.91 16.21 19.80
C LYS A 208 -9.61 17.22 20.71
N LEU A 209 -10.87 17.54 20.45
CA LEU A 209 -11.67 18.45 21.27
C LEU A 209 -11.95 17.86 22.67
N VAL A 210 -12.22 16.56 22.76
CA VAL A 210 -12.53 15.89 24.04
C VAL A 210 -11.27 15.64 24.88
N THR A 211 -10.16 15.24 24.25
CA THR A 211 -8.95 14.80 24.96
C THR A 211 -7.82 15.81 25.00
N GLY A 212 -7.87 16.84 24.14
CA GLY A 212 -6.77 17.78 23.91
C GLY A 212 -5.56 17.16 23.21
N LYS A 213 -5.64 15.90 22.77
CA LYS A 213 -4.52 15.14 22.18
C LYS A 213 -4.79 14.79 20.72
N GLU A 214 -3.71 14.66 19.96
CA GLU A 214 -3.80 14.16 18.59
C GLU A 214 -3.88 12.63 18.61
N GLY A 215 -4.95 12.09 18.02
CA GLY A 215 -5.28 10.66 18.13
C GLY A 215 -4.97 9.80 16.90
N MET A 216 -4.81 10.40 15.72
CA MET A 216 -4.67 9.67 14.45
C MET A 216 -3.91 10.51 13.42
N GLY A 217 -3.17 9.85 12.52
CA GLY A 217 -2.41 10.51 11.46
C GLY A 217 -3.29 11.00 10.32
N HIS A 218 -2.98 12.18 9.77
CA HIS A 218 -3.73 12.74 8.63
C HIS A 218 -3.60 11.93 7.34
N GLY A 219 -2.56 11.10 7.23
CA GLY A 219 -2.38 10.18 6.11
C GLY A 219 -3.52 9.15 6.00
N ASP A 220 -4.04 8.68 7.14
CA ASP A 220 -5.11 7.68 7.19
C ASP A 220 -6.40 8.20 6.55
N PHE A 221 -6.68 9.50 6.70
CA PHE A 221 -7.88 10.13 6.11
C PHE A 221 -7.80 10.10 4.58
N LYS A 222 -6.60 10.39 4.05
CA LYS A 222 -6.33 10.38 2.61
C LYS A 222 -6.36 8.96 2.05
N LEU A 223 -5.83 7.99 2.79
CA LEU A 223 -5.88 6.59 2.38
C LEU A 223 -7.32 6.08 2.38
N LEU A 224 -8.13 6.34 3.41
CA LEU A 224 -9.54 5.92 3.41
C LEU A 224 -10.35 6.60 2.30
N ALA A 225 -10.07 7.88 2.00
CA ALA A 225 -10.63 8.56 0.83
C ALA A 225 -10.23 7.87 -0.48
N ALA A 226 -8.96 7.51 -0.64
CA ALA A 226 -8.49 6.78 -1.80
C ALA A 226 -9.21 5.43 -1.92
N LEU A 227 -9.32 4.65 -0.84
CA LEU A 227 -10.05 3.38 -0.83
C LEU A 227 -11.53 3.59 -1.22
N GLY A 228 -12.19 4.59 -0.63
CA GLY A 228 -13.57 4.94 -0.97
C GLY A 228 -13.78 5.33 -2.44
N ALA A 229 -12.78 5.95 -3.08
CA ALA A 229 -12.82 6.24 -4.51
C ALA A 229 -12.83 4.97 -5.39
N TRP A 230 -12.26 3.86 -4.91
CA TRP A 230 -12.24 2.59 -5.62
C TRP A 230 -13.49 1.75 -5.37
N VAL A 231 -13.90 1.61 -4.10
CA VAL A 231 -14.97 0.67 -3.70
C VAL A 231 -16.34 1.33 -3.48
N GLY A 232 -16.41 2.65 -3.43
CA GLY A 232 -17.62 3.41 -3.10
C GLY A 232 -17.88 3.50 -1.59
N TRP A 233 -18.81 4.38 -1.22
CA TRP A 233 -19.10 4.68 0.19
C TRP A 233 -19.73 3.49 0.94
N GLN A 234 -20.42 2.60 0.24
CA GLN A 234 -21.12 1.44 0.82
C GLN A 234 -20.16 0.49 1.53
N GLN A 235 -18.91 0.40 1.05
CA GLN A 235 -17.88 -0.48 1.59
C GLN A 235 -17.02 0.20 2.67
N LEU A 236 -17.14 1.52 2.87
CA LEU A 236 -16.37 2.24 3.90
C LEU A 236 -16.61 1.71 5.32
N PRO A 237 -17.86 1.42 5.77
CA PRO A 237 -18.09 0.86 7.10
C PRO A 237 -17.36 -0.48 7.30
N LEU A 238 -17.36 -1.36 6.28
CA LEU A 238 -16.63 -2.62 6.32
C LEU A 238 -15.13 -2.38 6.51
N ILE A 239 -14.55 -1.46 5.74
CA ILE A 239 -13.12 -1.11 5.84
C ILE A 239 -12.78 -0.59 7.24
N ILE A 240 -13.57 0.35 7.77
CA ILE A 240 -13.35 0.95 9.10
C ILE A 240 -13.44 -0.11 10.19
N VAL A 241 -14.47 -0.96 10.16
CA VAL A 241 -14.67 -2.00 11.18
C VAL A 241 -13.56 -3.05 11.12
N MET A 242 -13.23 -3.55 9.93
CA MET A 242 -12.17 -4.56 9.77
C MET A 242 -10.80 -4.02 10.20
N SER A 243 -10.44 -2.81 9.75
CA SER A 243 -9.15 -2.19 10.12
C SER A 243 -9.05 -1.90 11.62
N SER A 244 -10.10 -1.31 12.21
CA SER A 244 -10.12 -0.99 13.64
C SER A 244 -10.14 -2.24 14.53
N LEU A 245 -10.86 -3.30 14.15
CA LEU A 245 -10.88 -4.56 14.90
C LEU A 245 -9.49 -5.22 14.92
N VAL A 246 -8.86 -5.37 13.75
CA VAL A 246 -7.51 -5.96 13.66
C VAL A 246 -6.49 -5.10 14.40
N GLY A 247 -6.54 -3.77 14.21
CA GLY A 247 -5.68 -2.83 14.90
C GLY A 247 -5.87 -2.85 16.42
N ALA A 248 -7.11 -2.96 16.91
CA ALA A 248 -7.41 -3.04 18.34
C ALA A 248 -6.93 -4.36 18.95
N ILE A 249 -7.14 -5.49 18.27
CA ILE A 249 -6.67 -6.80 18.74
C ILE A 249 -5.14 -6.80 18.83
N LEU A 250 -4.45 -6.45 17.75
CA LEU A 250 -2.99 -6.45 17.71
C LEU A 250 -2.39 -5.40 18.64
N GLY A 251 -2.97 -4.20 18.68
CA GLY A 251 -2.55 -3.15 19.61
C GLY A 251 -2.68 -3.59 21.07
N THR A 252 -3.79 -4.25 21.43
CA THR A 252 -3.97 -4.81 22.78
C THR A 252 -2.95 -5.89 23.08
N VAL A 253 -2.72 -6.83 22.16
CA VAL A 253 -1.72 -7.90 22.33
C VAL A 253 -0.31 -7.32 22.52
N ILE A 254 0.07 -6.32 21.73
CA ILE A 254 1.38 -5.65 21.85
C ILE A 254 1.50 -4.92 23.19
N LEU A 255 0.47 -4.18 23.60
CA LEU A 255 0.44 -3.49 24.90
C LEU A 255 0.58 -4.47 26.07
N LEU A 256 -0.06 -5.63 26.00
CA LEU A 256 0.04 -6.68 27.02
C LEU A 256 1.41 -7.36 27.04
N ALA A 257 2.03 -7.55 25.87
CA ALA A 257 3.36 -8.13 25.74
C ALA A 257 4.48 -7.17 26.17
N GLN A 258 4.32 -5.87 25.92
CA GLN A 258 5.25 -4.82 26.31
C GLN A 258 5.01 -4.41 27.78
N ARG A 259 5.55 -5.20 28.72
CA ARG A 259 5.48 -4.96 30.18
C ARG A 259 6.07 -3.62 30.68
N LYS A 260 6.58 -2.73 29.82
CA LYS A 260 7.09 -1.41 30.19
C LYS A 260 6.65 -0.36 29.19
N GLY A 261 5.96 0.66 29.71
CA GLY A 261 5.33 1.72 28.96
C GLY A 261 6.26 2.41 27.96
N ARG A 262 5.78 2.47 26.72
CA ARG A 262 5.91 3.61 25.82
C ARG A 262 4.81 3.49 24.79
N GLY A 263 3.92 4.48 24.74
CA GLY A 263 2.89 4.63 23.72
C GLY A 263 3.53 4.98 22.39
N ASN A 264 4.30 4.06 21.82
CA ASN A 264 4.74 4.20 20.44
C ASN A 264 3.48 4.19 19.57
N PRO A 265 3.33 5.17 18.67
CA PRO A 265 2.19 5.18 17.76
C PRO A 265 2.18 3.90 16.96
N ILE A 266 1.01 3.29 16.82
CA ILE A 266 0.81 2.12 15.96
C ILE A 266 0.47 2.65 14.57
N ALA A 267 1.20 2.16 13.56
CA ALA A 267 0.90 2.40 12.15
C ALA A 267 -0.48 1.81 11.81
N PHE A 268 -1.48 2.66 11.53
CA PHE A 268 -2.85 2.25 11.22
C PHE A 268 -3.06 1.99 9.71
N GLY A 269 -2.24 2.60 8.87
CA GLY A 269 -2.26 2.47 7.41
C GLY A 269 -2.24 1.03 6.90
N PRO A 270 -1.40 0.11 7.44
CA PRO A 270 -1.40 -1.30 7.04
C PRO A 270 -2.75 -1.98 7.20
N TYR A 271 -3.48 -1.69 8.27
CA TYR A 271 -4.78 -2.29 8.52
C TYR A 271 -5.84 -1.74 7.57
N LEU A 272 -5.80 -0.44 7.27
CA LEU A 272 -6.64 0.17 6.23
C LEU A 272 -6.34 -0.43 4.84
N ALA A 273 -5.06 -0.58 4.49
CA ALA A 273 -4.64 -1.14 3.21
C ALA A 273 -5.15 -2.59 3.04
N ILE A 274 -4.96 -3.44 4.05
CA ILE A 274 -5.44 -4.82 4.01
C ILE A 274 -6.97 -4.87 3.92
N ALA A 275 -7.68 -4.10 4.77
CA ALA A 275 -9.13 -4.06 4.75
C ALA A 275 -9.69 -3.53 3.42
N GLY A 276 -9.06 -2.50 2.85
CA GLY A 276 -9.40 -1.94 1.54
C GLY A 276 -9.17 -2.92 0.40
N TRP A 277 -8.07 -3.67 0.43
CA TRP A 277 -7.80 -4.73 -0.54
C TRP A 277 -8.83 -5.85 -0.48
N ILE A 278 -9.19 -6.29 0.73
CA ILE A 278 -10.27 -7.28 0.93
C ILE A 278 -11.61 -6.74 0.44
N ALA A 279 -11.94 -5.48 0.75
CA ALA A 279 -13.19 -4.85 0.33
C ALA A 279 -13.28 -4.74 -1.19
N LEU A 280 -12.19 -4.43 -1.89
CA LEU A 280 -12.18 -4.37 -3.36
C LEU A 280 -12.44 -5.74 -4.00
N LEU A 281 -11.87 -6.82 -3.44
CA LEU A 281 -12.00 -8.15 -4.02
C LEU A 281 -13.27 -8.90 -3.62
N ALA A 282 -13.75 -8.67 -2.39
CA ALA A 282 -14.78 -9.50 -1.77
C ALA A 282 -15.85 -8.71 -1.02
N GLY A 283 -15.82 -7.38 -1.03
CA GLY A 283 -16.70 -6.53 -0.23
C GLY A 283 -18.19 -6.83 -0.43
N ASP A 284 -18.63 -6.99 -1.68
CA ASP A 284 -20.05 -7.30 -1.97
C ASP A 284 -20.47 -8.66 -1.43
N ARG A 285 -19.59 -9.67 -1.52
CA ARG A 285 -19.86 -11.02 -1.00
C ARG A 285 -19.94 -11.02 0.53
N ILE A 286 -19.03 -10.30 1.19
CA ILE A 286 -18.97 -10.19 2.64
C ILE A 286 -20.21 -9.45 3.16
N SER A 287 -20.53 -8.31 2.56
CA SER A 287 -21.70 -7.51 2.95
C SER A 287 -23.01 -8.26 2.68
N ALA A 288 -23.13 -8.97 1.56
CA ALA A 288 -24.31 -9.81 1.29
C ALA A 288 -24.42 -11.01 2.25
N ALA A 289 -23.32 -11.67 2.59
CA ALA A 289 -23.33 -12.76 3.57
C ALA A 289 -23.79 -12.28 4.95
N TYR A 290 -23.31 -11.11 5.40
CA TYR A 290 -23.74 -10.50 6.64
C TYR A 290 -25.24 -10.18 6.62
N LEU A 291 -25.72 -9.50 5.58
CA LEU A 291 -27.15 -9.13 5.45
C LEU A 291 -28.10 -10.31 5.27
N ASN A 292 -27.64 -11.44 4.72
CA ASN A 292 -28.47 -12.65 4.58
C ASN A 292 -28.50 -13.52 5.84
N THR A 293 -27.61 -13.27 6.80
CA THR A 293 -27.56 -14.02 8.07
C THR A 293 -28.51 -13.42 9.13
N PHE A 294 -29.04 -12.23 8.88
CA PHE A 294 -29.99 -11.51 9.73
C PHE A 294 -31.27 -11.17 8.97
#